data_AF-A0A171AI27-F1
#
_entry.id   AF-A0A171AI27-F1
#
_cell.length_a   1.000
_cell.length_b   1.000
_cell.length_c   1.000
_cell.angle_alpha   90.00
_cell.angle_beta   90.00
_cell.angle_gamma   90.00
#
_symmetry.space_group_name_H-M   'P 1'
#
loop_
_entity.id
_entity.type
_entity.pdbx_description
1 polymer ?
#
loop_
_entity_poly.entity_id
_entity_poly.type
_entity_poly.pdbx_seq_one_letter_code
_entity_poly.pdbx_strand_id
1 'polypeptide(L)'
;MPNNINIVGRWIARDMADTLTFDSNTGVVYHSNASVHNEQYQYQLKGDSITLIYAGSEDYYSPPTTHLYYMNKEYLSIDFKNTKCDGFSQKVINYLRFNNN
;
A
#
# COMPACT_ATOMS: atom_id res chain seq x y z
N MET A 1 2.48 -16.80 11.66
CA MET A 1 3.12 -15.98 12.72
C MET A 1 2.56 -14.57 12.59
N PRO A 2 2.25 -13.85 13.68
CA PRO A 2 1.72 -12.50 13.55
C PRO A 2 2.79 -11.57 12.98
N ASN A 3 2.43 -10.80 11.95
CA ASN A 3 3.23 -9.74 11.34
C ASN A 3 3.38 -8.57 12.34
N ASN A 4 4.16 -8.74 13.40
CA ASN A 4 4.48 -7.71 14.40
C ASN A 4 5.58 -6.73 13.92
N ILE A 5 5.63 -6.44 12.62
CA ILE A 5 6.59 -5.50 12.04
C ILE A 5 5.81 -4.24 11.65
N ASN A 6 6.28 -3.10 12.12
CA ASN A 6 5.63 -1.81 11.90
C ASN A 6 5.63 -1.43 10.41
N ILE A 7 4.48 -1.46 9.73
CA ILE A 7 4.36 -1.06 8.32
C ILE A 7 4.52 0.45 8.11
N VAL A 8 4.35 1.25 9.17
CA VAL A 8 4.44 2.72 9.13
C VAL A 8 5.76 3.16 8.52
N GLY A 9 5.70 4.17 7.67
CA GLY A 9 6.83 4.75 6.97
C GLY A 9 6.62 4.81 5.47
N ARG A 10 7.66 5.26 4.78
CA ARG A 10 7.66 5.41 3.32
C ARG A 10 8.31 4.19 2.67
N TRP A 11 7.71 3.74 1.58
CA TRP A 11 8.08 2.57 0.81
C TRP A 11 8.11 2.94 -0.67
N ILE A 12 9.18 2.57 -1.36
CA ILE A 12 9.41 2.92 -2.76
C ILE A 12 9.52 1.63 -3.57
N ALA A 13 8.73 1.52 -4.63
CA ALA A 13 8.77 0.35 -5.50
C ALA A 13 10.12 0.23 -6.20
N ARG A 14 10.63 -1.00 -6.32
CA ARG A 14 11.96 -1.27 -6.87
C ARG A 14 12.05 -1.05 -8.38
N ASP A 15 10.97 -1.37 -9.09
CA ASP A 15 11.00 -1.53 -10.55
C ASP A 15 10.10 -0.51 -11.26
N MET A 16 9.51 0.44 -10.53
CA MET A 16 8.64 1.48 -11.08
C MET A 16 8.54 2.70 -10.16
N ALA A 17 8.13 3.83 -10.73
CA ALA A 17 7.75 5.01 -9.96
C ALA A 17 6.40 4.74 -9.25
N ASP A 18 6.47 4.16 -8.06
CA ASP A 18 5.33 3.91 -7.17
C ASP A 18 5.81 4.05 -5.72
N THR A 19 5.10 4.82 -4.91
CA THR A 19 5.43 5.12 -3.52
C THR A 19 4.21 4.94 -2.64
N LEU A 20 4.40 4.27 -1.52
CA LEU A 20 3.43 4.17 -0.44
C LEU A 20 3.97 4.84 0.82
N THR A 21 3.16 5.66 1.48
CA THR A 21 3.50 6.27 2.76
C THR A 21 2.42 5.94 3.77
N PHE A 22 2.72 5.02 4.69
CA PHE A 22 1.81 4.61 5.76
C PHE A 22 1.98 5.55 6.95
N ASP A 23 0.89 6.22 7.33
CA ASP A 23 0.84 7.14 8.47
C ASP A 23 0.47 6.37 9.76
N SER A 24 1.21 6.64 10.83
CA SER A 24 0.99 6.05 12.16
C SER A 24 -0.22 6.60 12.89
N ASN A 25 -0.66 7.81 12.56
CA ASN A 25 -1.61 8.57 13.37
C ASN A 25 -3.03 8.48 12.81
N THR A 26 -3.16 8.31 11.49
CA THR A 26 -4.44 8.45 10.79
C THR A 26 -5.01 7.11 10.29
N GLY A 27 -4.20 6.05 10.22
CA GLY A 27 -4.61 4.79 9.57
C GLY A 27 -4.76 4.94 8.05
N VAL A 28 -4.17 5.99 7.47
CA VAL A 28 -4.16 6.27 6.03
C VAL A 28 -2.82 5.84 5.44
N VAL A 29 -2.88 5.33 4.21
CA VAL A 29 -1.74 5.17 3.33
C VAL A 29 -1.91 6.10 2.13
N TYR A 30 -0.89 6.91 1.88
CA TYR A 30 -0.80 7.76 0.71
C TYR A 30 -0.12 7.00 -0.42
N HIS A 31 -0.72 7.02 -1.61
CA HIS A 31 -0.20 6.38 -2.80
C HIS A 31 0.14 7.41 -3.86
N SER A 32 1.28 7.23 -4.52
CA SER A 32 1.68 8.07 -5.65
C SER A 32 2.41 7.23 -6.69
N ASN A 33 2.03 7.39 -7.94
CA ASN A 33 2.73 6.84 -9.10
C ASN A 33 2.63 7.81 -10.29
N ALA A 34 2.91 7.33 -11.51
CA ALA A 34 2.86 8.17 -12.71
C ALA A 34 1.45 8.65 -13.09
N SER A 35 0.39 7.99 -12.62
CA SER A 35 -1.00 8.27 -12.99
C SER A 35 -1.81 8.85 -11.84
N VAL A 36 -1.41 8.59 -10.59
CA VAL A 36 -2.07 9.11 -9.40
C VAL A 36 -1.10 9.86 -8.50
N HIS A 37 -1.55 10.97 -7.92
CA HIS A 37 -0.72 11.83 -7.09
C HIS A 37 -1.36 12.02 -5.73
N ASN A 38 -0.71 11.47 -4.71
CA ASN A 38 -1.10 11.59 -3.31
C ASN A 38 -2.53 11.13 -2.99
N GLU A 39 -2.97 10.06 -3.65
CA GLU A 39 -4.27 9.43 -3.38
C GLU A 39 -4.27 8.78 -2.01
N GLN A 40 -5.42 8.82 -1.34
CA GLN A 40 -5.56 8.35 0.04
C GLN A 40 -6.34 7.04 0.08
N TYR A 41 -5.85 6.11 0.89
CA TYR A 41 -6.55 4.89 1.21
C TYR A 41 -6.52 4.68 2.73
N GLN A 42 -7.61 4.23 3.32
CA GLN A 42 -7.53 3.60 4.63
C GLN A 42 -6.96 2.19 4.47
N TYR A 43 -6.20 1.73 5.45
CA TYR A 43 -5.66 0.37 5.45
C TYR A 43 -6.03 -0.42 6.70
N GLN A 44 -6.22 -1.72 6.54
CA GLN A 44 -6.41 -2.66 7.64
C GLN A 44 -5.52 -3.87 7.44
N LEU A 45 -4.75 -4.23 8.47
CA LEU A 45 -3.89 -5.41 8.46
C LEU A 45 -4.54 -6.55 9.23
N LYS A 46 -4.62 -7.73 8.63
CA LYS A 46 -5.11 -8.95 9.26
C LYS A 46 -4.29 -10.15 8.79
N GLY A 47 -3.41 -10.66 9.66
CA GLY A 47 -2.52 -11.77 9.31
C GLY A 47 -1.56 -11.39 8.20
N ASP A 48 -1.63 -12.09 7.08
CA ASP A 48 -0.88 -11.87 5.84
C ASP A 48 -1.67 -11.07 4.80
N SER A 49 -2.78 -10.45 5.21
CA SER A 49 -3.65 -9.70 4.32
C SER A 49 -3.69 -8.21 4.68
N ILE A 50 -3.63 -7.36 3.66
CA ILE A 50 -3.86 -5.92 3.73
C ILE A 50 -5.12 -5.59 2.96
N THR A 51 -6.06 -4.90 3.61
CA THR A 51 -7.24 -4.35 2.93
C THR A 51 -7.02 -2.87 2.70
N LEU A 52 -7.25 -2.42 1.47
CA LEU A 52 -7.21 -1.01 1.06
C LEU A 52 -8.61 -0.54 0.74
N ILE A 53 -8.99 0.60 1.30
CA ILE A 53 -10.28 1.24 1.10
C ILE A 53 -9.98 2.63 0.56
N TYR A 54 -10.40 2.90 -0.68
CA TYR A 54 -10.20 4.22 -1.27
C TYR A 54 -10.88 5.29 -0.40
N ALA A 55 -10.13 6.32 -0.04
CA ALA A 55 -10.55 7.42 0.81
C ALA A 55 -10.21 8.78 0.18
N GLY A 56 -10.07 8.81 -1.15
CA GLY A 56 -9.84 10.03 -1.92
C GLY A 56 -11.15 10.79 -2.19
N SER A 57 -11.36 11.22 -3.43
CA SER A 57 -12.49 12.09 -3.78
C SER A 57 -13.85 11.46 -3.48
N GLU A 58 -14.76 12.23 -2.88
CA GLU A 58 -16.14 11.81 -2.57
C GLU A 58 -16.94 11.44 -3.84
N ASP A 59 -16.54 11.95 -5.01
CA ASP A 59 -17.19 11.67 -6.30
C ASP A 59 -16.78 10.32 -6.92
N TYR A 60 -15.86 9.57 -6.28
CA TYR A 60 -15.35 8.31 -6.79
C TYR A 60 -15.49 7.18 -5.76
N TYR A 61 -16.39 6.24 -6.04
CA TYR A 61 -16.53 5.03 -5.25
C TYR A 61 -15.65 3.91 -5.82
N SER A 62 -14.70 3.42 -5.02
CA SER A 62 -13.97 2.18 -5.28
C SER A 62 -14.20 1.22 -4.12
N PRO A 63 -14.66 -0.02 -4.37
CA PRO A 63 -14.91 -0.99 -3.32
C PRO A 63 -13.61 -1.37 -2.59
N PRO A 64 -13.66 -1.71 -1.29
CA PRO A 64 -12.52 -2.26 -0.58
C PRO A 64 -11.92 -3.47 -1.30
N THR A 65 -10.59 -3.54 -1.34
CA THR A 65 -9.87 -4.69 -1.91
C THR A 65 -8.89 -5.25 -0.91
N THR A 66 -8.77 -6.58 -0.87
CA THR A 66 -7.87 -7.29 0.06
C THR A 66 -6.81 -8.01 -0.74
N HIS A 67 -5.56 -7.85 -0.31
CA HIS A 67 -4.36 -8.35 -0.97
C HIS A 67 -3.49 -9.10 0.01
N LEU A 68 -2.82 -10.15 -0.47
CA LEU A 68 -1.77 -10.79 0.32
C LEU A 68 -0.55 -9.86 0.36
N TYR A 69 0.09 -9.80 1.52
CA TYR A 69 1.33 -9.08 1.68
C TYR A 69 2.34 -9.86 2.50
N TYR A 70 3.61 -9.62 2.18
CA TYR A 70 4.75 -10.06 2.98
C TYR A 70 5.58 -8.84 3.33
N MET A 71 6.04 -8.76 4.58
CA MET A 71 6.94 -7.68 4.98
C MET A 71 8.02 -8.15 5.95
N ASN A 72 9.15 -7.46 5.88
CA ASN A 72 10.17 -7.45 6.91
C ASN A 72 10.62 -5.99 7.17
N LYS A 73 11.76 -5.80 7.85
CA LYS A 73 12.24 -4.44 8.20
C LYS A 73 12.53 -3.56 6.98
N GLU A 74 12.95 -4.15 5.86
CA GLU A 74 13.44 -3.43 4.68
C GLU A 74 12.56 -3.64 3.45
N TYR A 75 11.82 -4.74 3.40
CA TYR A 75 11.07 -5.18 2.23
C TYR A 75 9.57 -5.25 2.54
N LEU A 76 8.76 -4.79 1.59
CA LEU A 76 7.31 -4.97 1.56
C LEU A 76 6.93 -5.48 0.16
N SER A 77 6.15 -6.54 0.09
CA SER A 77 5.60 -7.08 -1.15
C SER A 77 4.10 -7.18 -1.00
N ILE A 78 3.34 -6.67 -1.97
CA ILE A 78 1.87 -6.73 -1.99
C ILE A 78 1.44 -7.34 -3.33
N ASP A 79 0.57 -8.35 -3.29
CA ASP A 79 0.05 -9.05 -4.46
C ASP A 79 -1.30 -8.48 -4.93
N PHE A 80 -1.27 -7.63 -5.95
CA PHE A 80 -2.46 -7.07 -6.60
C PHE A 80 -2.93 -7.88 -7.81
N LYS A 81 -2.37 -9.07 -8.11
CA LYS A 81 -2.68 -9.79 -9.38
C LYS A 81 -4.13 -10.26 -9.46
N ASN A 82 -4.71 -10.66 -8.34
CA ASN A 82 -5.98 -11.39 -8.31
C ASN A 82 -7.20 -10.47 -8.18
N THR A 83 -6.99 -9.21 -7.76
CA THR A 83 -8.07 -8.25 -7.51
C THR A 83 -7.70 -6.93 -8.13
N LYS A 84 -8.57 -6.38 -8.99
CA LYS A 84 -8.40 -5.02 -9.51
C LYS A 84 -8.52 -4.03 -8.35
N CYS A 85 -7.42 -3.33 -8.05
CA CYS A 85 -7.37 -2.26 -7.06
C CYS A 85 -7.13 -0.95 -7.81
N ASP A 86 -8.09 -0.04 -7.79
CA ASP A 86 -7.98 1.23 -8.52
C ASP A 86 -6.76 2.02 -8.00
N GLY A 87 -6.07 2.71 -8.91
CA GLY A 87 -4.78 3.35 -8.64
C GLY A 87 -3.57 2.42 -8.76
N PHE A 88 -3.72 1.10 -8.59
CA PHE A 88 -2.61 0.13 -8.57
C PHE A 88 -2.50 -0.68 -9.87
N SER A 89 -1.28 -1.01 -10.25
CA SER A 89 -1.03 -1.99 -11.31
C SER A 89 -1.40 -3.39 -10.84
N GLN A 90 -2.13 -4.16 -11.65
CA GLN A 90 -2.54 -5.53 -11.35
C GLN A 90 -1.38 -6.53 -11.44
N LYS A 91 -0.44 -6.45 -10.49
CA LYS A 91 0.78 -7.27 -10.40
C LYS A 91 1.24 -7.37 -8.94
N VAL A 92 2.26 -8.19 -8.67
CA VAL A 92 2.99 -8.08 -7.40
C VAL A 92 3.89 -6.86 -7.47
N ILE A 93 3.82 -5.99 -6.47
CA ILE A 93 4.70 -4.82 -6.36
C ILE A 93 5.60 -5.03 -5.15
N ASN A 94 6.91 -4.89 -5.38
CA ASN A 94 7.94 -5.03 -4.36
C ASN A 94 8.51 -3.65 -4.02
N TYR A 95 8.49 -3.32 -2.74
CA TYR A 95 8.91 -2.05 -2.20
C TYR A 95 10.10 -2.21 -1.26
N LEU A 96 10.93 -1.17 -1.22
CA LEU A 96 11.99 -0.98 -0.24
C LEU A 96 11.59 0.12 0.72
N ARG A 97 11.88 -0.08 2.00
CA ARG A 97 11.71 0.97 3.00
C ARG A 97 12.65 2.13 2.68
N PHE A 98 12.09 3.32 2.63
CA PHE A 98 12.85 4.54 2.47
C PHE A 98 13.36 4.99 3.84
N ASN A 99 14.66 4.84 4.06
CA ASN A 99 15.35 5.37 5.23
C ASN A 99 15.99 6.69 4.83
N ASN A 100 15.55 7.81 5.42
CA ASN A 100 16.34 9.04 5.40
C ASN A 100 17.51 8.81 6.35
N ASN A 101 18.71 8.66 5.80
CA ASN A 101 19.95 8.82 6.56
C ASN A 101 20.15 10.30 6.91
#